data_AF-A0A2H9NVU9-F1
#
_entry.id   AF-A0A2H9NVU9-F1
#
_cell.length_a   1.000
_cell.length_b   1.000
_cell.length_c   1.000
_cell.angle_alpha   90.00
_cell.angle_beta   90.00
_cell.angle_gamma   90.00
#
_symmetry.space_group_name_H-M   'P 1'
#
loop_
_entity.id
_entity.type
_entity.pdbx_description
1 polymer ?
#
loop_
_entity_poly.entity_id
_entity_poly.type
_entity_poly.pdbx_seq_one_letter_code
_entity_poly.pdbx_strand_id
1 'polypeptide(L)'
;MAEREKFIDEMKLNYEGVFNLKELLALIKKFFLDKGYEYKETKKNVVVREHGKEISIEYEPWKDVDETAWVQVVLRVYMKNVIDIEVERDGIMVGVNQGKITMVFDAWVVTEMESRWENKPVLYAMKHLINKWVSVGYLKTFDGIVVGDTTKLYKLVKAYLNLQHYR
;
A
#
# COMPACT_ATOMS: atom_id res chain seq x y z
N MET A 1 14.52 17.56 10.58
CA MET A 1 14.51 16.26 9.90
C MET A 1 13.13 15.65 10.02
N ALA A 2 12.72 14.83 9.06
CA ALA A 2 11.46 14.09 9.12
C ALA A 2 11.68 12.77 9.85
N GLU A 3 10.91 12.51 10.90
CA GLU A 3 10.92 11.23 11.61
C GLU A 3 9.97 10.27 10.89
N ARG A 4 10.45 9.05 10.61
CA ARG A 4 9.67 8.01 9.93
C ARG A 4 9.53 6.82 10.86
N GLU A 5 8.31 6.48 11.21
CA GLU A 5 8.01 5.29 12.02
C GLU A 5 7.28 4.26 11.15
N LYS A 6 7.74 3.01 11.21
CA LYS A 6 7.21 1.89 10.43
C LYS A 6 6.24 1.08 11.30
N PHE A 7 4.99 0.95 10.85
CA PHE A 7 3.92 0.28 11.62
C PHE A 7 3.55 -1.09 11.07
N ILE A 8 3.72 -1.30 9.78
CA ILE A 8 3.63 -2.62 9.16
C ILE A 8 4.94 -2.88 8.45
N ASP A 9 5.61 -3.94 8.89
CA ASP A 9 6.85 -4.42 8.31
C ASP A 9 6.57 -5.64 7.42
N GLU A 10 6.60 -5.42 6.11
CA GLU A 10 6.52 -6.47 5.09
C GLU A 10 5.35 -7.45 5.23
N MET A 11 4.12 -6.96 5.42
CA MET A 11 2.97 -7.87 5.32
C MET A 11 2.89 -8.43 3.90
N LYS A 12 2.95 -9.76 3.75
CA LYS A 12 3.04 -10.44 2.44
C LYS A 12 1.74 -11.13 2.06
N LEU A 13 1.33 -10.95 0.80
CA LEU A 13 0.25 -11.70 0.16
C LEU A 13 0.84 -12.46 -1.02
N ASN A 14 0.75 -13.80 -0.98
CA ASN A 14 1.13 -14.66 -2.09
C ASN A 14 -0.13 -15.29 -2.69
N TYR A 15 -0.20 -15.31 -4.02
CA TYR A 15 -1.30 -15.91 -4.77
C TYR A 15 -0.75 -16.57 -6.04
N GLU A 16 -1.32 -17.71 -6.41
CA GLU A 16 -1.03 -18.40 -7.67
C GLU A 16 -2.34 -18.86 -8.28
N GLY A 17 -2.59 -18.49 -9.54
CA GLY A 17 -3.82 -18.83 -10.24
C GLY A 17 -4.19 -17.85 -11.32
N VAL A 18 -5.47 -17.86 -11.68
CA VAL A 18 -6.06 -16.96 -12.67
C VAL A 18 -6.49 -15.66 -11.99
N PHE A 19 -6.30 -14.53 -12.66
CA PHE A 19 -6.69 -13.21 -12.20
C PHE A 19 -6.85 -12.25 -13.38
N ASN A 20 -7.66 -11.22 -13.22
CA ASN A 20 -7.68 -10.10 -14.16
C ASN A 20 -6.74 -8.99 -13.64
N LEU A 21 -5.61 -8.79 -14.32
CA LEU A 21 -4.60 -7.80 -13.93
C LEU A 21 -5.17 -6.37 -13.93
N LYS A 22 -5.93 -6.01 -14.97
CA LYS A 22 -6.48 -4.67 -15.13
C LYS A 22 -7.44 -4.33 -13.99
N GLU A 23 -8.34 -5.26 -13.66
CA GLU A 23 -9.28 -5.12 -12.55
C GLU A 23 -8.56 -5.08 -11.19
N LEU A 24 -7.53 -5.90 -11.00
CA LEU A 24 -6.75 -5.91 -9.76
C LEU A 24 -6.08 -4.55 -9.50
N LEU A 25 -5.42 -3.98 -10.51
CA LEU A 25 -4.78 -2.67 -10.38
C LEU A 25 -5.81 -1.54 -10.20
N ALA A 26 -6.96 -1.64 -10.89
CA ALA A 26 -8.06 -0.69 -10.73
C ALA A 26 -8.67 -0.75 -9.32
N LEU A 27 -8.83 -1.95 -8.75
CA LEU A 27 -9.30 -2.16 -7.38
C LEU A 27 -8.38 -1.48 -6.36
N ILE A 28 -7.07 -1.69 -6.50
CA ILE A 28 -6.05 -1.09 -5.63
C ILE A 28 -6.09 0.43 -5.74
N LYS A 29 -6.06 0.98 -6.96
CA LYS A 29 -6.13 2.43 -7.18
C LYS A 29 -7.40 3.03 -6.59
N LYS A 30 -8.56 2.41 -6.86
CA LYS A 30 -9.86 2.85 -6.35
C LYS A 30 -9.87 2.87 -4.83
N PHE A 31 -9.35 1.83 -4.17
CA PHE A 31 -9.29 1.78 -2.71
C PHE A 31 -8.57 2.99 -2.12
N PHE A 32 -7.42 3.36 -2.67
CA PHE A 32 -6.65 4.51 -2.18
C PHE A 32 -7.37 5.84 -2.44
N LEU A 33 -7.95 6.03 -3.62
CA LEU A 33 -8.73 7.23 -3.96
C LEU A 33 -9.97 7.38 -3.07
N ASP A 34 -10.72 6.30 -2.85
CA ASP A 34 -11.91 6.29 -1.97
C ASP A 34 -11.55 6.61 -0.52
N LYS A 35 -10.29 6.36 -0.12
CA LYS A 35 -9.74 6.67 1.20
C LYS A 35 -9.14 8.08 1.29
N GLY A 36 -9.13 8.83 0.20
CA GLY A 36 -8.56 10.17 0.13
C GLY A 36 -7.05 10.18 0.14
N TYR A 37 -6.40 9.11 -0.32
CA TYR A 37 -4.96 9.12 -0.57
C TYR A 37 -4.69 9.73 -1.95
N GLU A 38 -3.61 10.47 -2.04
CA GLU A 38 -2.96 10.71 -3.31
C GLU A 38 -2.31 9.43 -3.80
N TYR A 39 -2.45 9.15 -5.10
CA TYR A 39 -2.00 7.90 -5.69
C TYR A 39 -0.95 8.14 -6.75
N LYS A 40 0.26 7.64 -6.50
CA LYS A 40 1.39 7.71 -7.44
C LYS A 40 1.95 6.33 -7.71
N GLU A 41 2.08 6.01 -9.00
CA GLU A 41 2.90 4.88 -9.46
C GLU A 41 4.35 5.35 -9.52
N THR A 42 5.20 4.81 -8.65
CA THR A 42 6.59 5.27 -8.51
C THR A 42 7.51 4.48 -9.42
N LYS A 43 7.25 3.19 -9.61
CA LYS A 43 8.02 2.33 -10.52
C LYS A 43 7.12 1.31 -11.21
N LYS A 44 7.44 1.03 -12.47
CA LYS A 44 6.85 -0.07 -13.23
C LYS A 44 7.89 -0.66 -14.17
N ASN A 45 8.19 -1.93 -13.99
CA ASN A 45 9.04 -2.68 -14.91
C ASN A 45 8.29 -3.91 -15.42
N VAL A 46 8.34 -4.13 -16.72
CA VAL A 46 7.81 -5.31 -17.39
C VAL A 46 8.93 -5.95 -18.16
N VAL A 47 9.21 -7.22 -17.85
CA VAL A 47 10.23 -8.02 -18.53
C VAL A 47 9.52 -9.18 -19.21
N VAL A 48 9.65 -9.29 -20.52
CA VAL A 48 9.11 -10.43 -21.28
C VAL A 48 10.17 -11.52 -21.30
N ARG A 49 9.80 -12.73 -20.86
CA ARG A 49 10.63 -13.94 -20.91
C ARG A 49 9.96 -14.99 -21.79
N GLU A 50 10.70 -16.04 -22.14
CA GLU A 50 10.21 -17.14 -23.00
C GLU A 50 8.94 -17.81 -22.46
N HIS A 51 8.75 -17.86 -21.14
CA HIS A 51 7.61 -18.51 -20.49
C HIS A 51 6.56 -17.55 -19.92
N GLY A 52 6.60 -16.27 -20.28
CA GLY A 52 5.61 -15.28 -19.85
C GLY A 52 6.24 -13.95 -19.42
N LYS A 53 5.43 -13.09 -18.81
CA LYS A 53 5.82 -11.74 -18.39
C LYS A 53 6.16 -11.74 -16.89
N GLU A 54 7.24 -11.06 -16.53
CA GLU A 54 7.51 -10.64 -15.16
C GLU A 54 7.14 -9.16 -15.02
N ILE A 55 6.32 -8.83 -14.03
CA ILE A 55 5.81 -7.48 -13.81
C ILE A 55 6.18 -7.08 -12.39
N SER A 56 6.80 -5.91 -12.24
CA SER A 56 7.03 -5.31 -10.92
C SER A 56 6.47 -3.90 -10.92
N ILE A 57 5.65 -3.59 -9.92
CA ILE A 57 5.03 -2.27 -9.77
C ILE A 57 5.17 -1.83 -8.32
N GLU A 58 5.52 -0.57 -8.11
CA GLU A 58 5.62 0.05 -6.80
C GLU A 58 4.68 1.25 -6.75
N TYR A 59 3.77 1.21 -5.78
CA TYR A 59 2.85 2.30 -5.47
C TYR A 59 3.19 2.88 -4.11
N GLU A 60 3.23 4.20 -4.03
CA GLU A 60 3.52 4.92 -2.78
C GLU A 60 2.42 5.94 -2.50
N PRO A 61 1.16 5.54 -2.26
CA PRO A 61 0.11 6.48 -1.88
C PRO A 61 0.38 7.12 -0.52
N TRP A 62 0.13 8.42 -0.42
CA TRP A 62 0.21 9.18 0.83
C TRP A 62 -1.07 9.96 1.09
N LYS A 63 -1.27 10.32 2.36
CA LYS A 63 -2.39 11.14 2.81
C LYS A 63 -1.96 11.98 3.99
N ASP A 64 -2.20 13.28 3.90
CA ASP A 64 -1.99 14.19 5.02
C ASP A 64 -3.02 13.88 6.12
N VAL A 65 -2.53 13.72 7.34
CA VAL A 65 -3.37 13.49 8.53
C VAL A 65 -3.36 14.70 9.47
N ASP A 66 -2.31 15.52 9.41
CA ASP A 66 -2.17 16.79 10.10
C ASP A 66 -1.24 17.72 9.28
N GLU A 67 -1.14 19.00 9.64
CA GLU A 67 -0.25 19.97 8.97
C GLU A 67 1.23 19.55 8.95
N THR A 68 1.63 18.68 9.88
CA THR A 68 3.03 18.25 10.05
C THR A 68 3.19 16.74 9.99
N ALA A 69 2.15 16.01 9.58
CA ALA A 69 2.17 14.55 9.56
C ALA A 69 1.38 13.99 8.38
N TRP A 70 1.96 13.02 7.70
CA TRP A 70 1.29 12.25 6.67
C TRP A 70 1.50 10.75 6.89
N VAL A 71 0.54 9.98 6.43
CA VAL A 71 0.64 8.52 6.37
C VAL A 71 1.02 8.10 4.95
N GLN A 72 1.85 7.07 4.85
CA GLN A 72 2.29 6.53 3.57
C GLN A 72 2.16 5.01 3.58
N VAL A 73 1.60 4.45 2.52
CA VAL A 73 1.59 3.02 2.28
C VAL A 73 2.51 2.74 1.10
N VAL A 74 3.46 1.82 1.25
CA VAL A 74 4.29 1.34 0.14
C VAL A 74 3.80 -0.04 -0.24
N LEU A 75 3.26 -0.15 -1.44
CA LEU A 75 2.76 -1.40 -2.01
C LEU A 75 3.68 -1.83 -3.14
N ARG A 76 4.39 -2.93 -2.95
CA ARG A 76 5.22 -3.56 -3.99
C ARG A 76 4.49 -4.78 -4.51
N VAL A 77 4.21 -4.79 -5.81
CA VAL A 77 3.53 -5.87 -6.51
C VAL A 77 4.53 -6.53 -7.45
N TYR A 78 4.78 -7.81 -7.24
CA TYR A 78 5.62 -8.65 -8.08
C TYR A 78 4.77 -9.75 -8.70
N MET A 79 4.87 -9.91 -10.01
CA MET A 79 4.17 -10.95 -10.75
C MET A 79 5.18 -11.73 -11.58
N LYS A 80 5.07 -13.07 -11.55
CA LYS A 80 5.96 -13.98 -12.27
C LYS A 80 5.15 -14.92 -13.15
N ASN A 81 5.74 -15.27 -14.30
CA ASN A 81 5.18 -16.19 -15.29
C ASN A 81 3.75 -15.79 -15.69
N VAL A 82 3.51 -14.49 -15.90
CA VAL A 82 2.19 -13.99 -16.30
C VAL A 82 1.97 -14.31 -17.77
N ILE A 83 0.95 -15.11 -18.04
CA ILE A 83 0.48 -15.43 -19.39
C ILE A 83 -0.95 -14.93 -19.58
N ASP A 84 -1.30 -14.60 -20.82
CA ASP A 84 -2.65 -14.22 -21.21
C ASP A 84 -3.39 -15.50 -21.62
N ILE A 85 -4.57 -15.75 -21.05
CA ILE A 85 -5.42 -16.91 -21.36
C ILE A 85 -6.85 -16.42 -21.59
N GLU A 86 -7.65 -17.23 -22.29
CA GLU A 86 -9.08 -16.98 -22.41
C GLU A 86 -9.86 -18.01 -21.60
N VAL A 87 -10.84 -17.54 -20.84
CA VAL A 87 -11.71 -18.39 -20.03
C VAL A 87 -13.16 -18.09 -20.40
N GLU A 88 -13.95 -19.13 -20.62
CA GLU A 88 -15.40 -18.99 -20.86
C GLU A 88 -16.10 -18.65 -19.54
N ARG A 89 -16.78 -17.51 -19.51
CA ARG A 89 -17.60 -17.04 -18.38
C ARG A 89 -18.98 -16.66 -18.87
N ASP A 90 -20.00 -17.32 -18.35
CA ASP A 90 -21.41 -17.07 -18.72
C ASP A 90 -21.65 -17.13 -20.25
N GLY A 91 -20.96 -18.04 -20.94
CA GLY A 91 -21.02 -18.20 -22.41
C GLY A 91 -20.25 -17.15 -23.21
N ILE A 92 -19.44 -16.31 -22.55
CA ILE A 92 -18.61 -15.27 -23.16
C ILE A 92 -17.14 -15.58 -22.88
N MET A 93 -16.30 -15.58 -23.93
CA MET A 93 -14.85 -15.70 -23.77
C MET A 93 -14.27 -14.39 -23.22
N VAL A 94 -13.63 -14.47 -22.05
CA VAL A 94 -13.01 -13.31 -21.39
C VAL A 94 -11.51 -13.54 -21.29
N GLY A 95 -10.74 -12.57 -21.81
CA GLY A 95 -9.28 -12.54 -21.66
C GLY A 95 -8.89 -12.23 -20.21
N VAL A 96 -8.17 -13.16 -19.59
CA VAL A 96 -7.66 -13.06 -18.22
C VAL A 96 -6.17 -13.42 -18.18
N ASN A 97 -5.55 -13.28 -17.02
CA ASN A 97 -4.14 -13.59 -16.81
C ASN A 97 -3.99 -14.80 -15.88
N GLN A 98 -2.95 -15.59 -16.08
CA GLN A 98 -2.55 -16.64 -15.14
C GLN A 98 -1.09 -16.43 -14.73
N GLY A 99 -0.78 -16.62 -13.45
CA GLY A 99 0.58 -16.49 -12.94
C GLY A 99 0.66 -16.48 -11.41
N LYS A 100 1.83 -16.09 -10.90
CA LYS A 100 2.09 -15.93 -9.46
C LYS A 100 2.16 -14.44 -9.11
N ILE A 101 1.49 -14.04 -8.04
CA ILE A 101 1.50 -12.68 -7.50
C ILE A 101 2.07 -12.71 -6.09
N THR A 102 3.04 -11.84 -5.82
CA THR A 102 3.53 -11.52 -4.48
C THR A 102 3.34 -10.03 -4.26
N MET A 103 2.56 -9.66 -3.25
CA MET A 103 2.41 -8.28 -2.80
C MET A 103 3.03 -8.09 -1.43
N VAL A 104 3.75 -6.98 -1.26
CA VAL A 104 4.35 -6.57 0.01
C VAL A 104 3.76 -5.22 0.38
N PHE A 105 3.19 -5.14 1.58
CA PHE A 105 2.60 -3.93 2.14
C PHE A 105 3.48 -3.44 3.28
N ASP A 106 4.02 -2.22 3.15
CA ASP A 106 4.64 -1.48 4.24
C ASP A 106 3.79 -0.25 4.58
N ALA A 107 3.69 0.08 5.86
CA ALA A 107 2.96 1.26 6.34
C ALA A 107 3.86 2.15 7.19
N TRP A 108 3.82 3.45 6.90
CA TRP A 108 4.65 4.46 7.53
C TRP A 108 3.79 5.63 8.01
N VAL A 109 4.16 6.19 9.16
CA VAL A 109 3.77 7.56 9.54
C VAL A 109 5.04 8.39 9.46
N VAL A 110 4.93 9.53 8.79
CA VAL A 110 6.04 10.48 8.65
C VAL A 110 5.63 11.77 9.32
N THR A 111 6.47 12.27 10.23
CA THR A 111 6.23 13.52 10.94
C THR A 111 7.39 14.49 10.76
N GLU A 112 7.07 15.76 10.53
CA GLU A 112 8.05 16.86 10.49
C GLU A 112 8.01 17.65 11.80
N MET A 113 8.33 16.99 12.93
CA MET A 113 8.31 17.66 14.23
C MET A 113 9.48 18.65 14.45
N GLU A 114 10.62 18.52 13.76
CA GLU A 114 11.84 19.26 14.14
C GLU A 114 11.87 20.73 13.71
N SER A 115 11.29 21.10 12.55
CA SER A 115 11.51 22.44 11.99
C SER A 115 10.81 23.58 12.75
N ARG A 116 9.72 23.30 13.49
CA ARG A 116 8.93 24.35 14.18
C ARG A 116 9.41 24.66 15.61
N TRP A 117 10.07 23.74 16.30
CA TRP A 117 10.40 23.88 17.74
C TRP A 117 11.80 24.45 18.02
N GLU A 118 12.72 24.38 17.05
CA GLU A 118 14.09 24.90 17.19
C GLU A 118 14.16 26.44 17.29
N ASN A 119 13.09 27.15 16.90
CA ASN A 119 13.07 28.61 16.90
C ASN A 119 12.74 29.27 18.26
N LYS A 120 12.47 28.50 19.34
CA LYS A 120 12.09 29.05 20.66
C LYS A 120 12.73 28.27 21.83
N PRO A 121 13.81 28.79 22.46
CA PRO A 121 14.57 28.09 23.51
C PRO A 121 13.77 27.63 24.74
N VAL A 122 12.73 28.38 25.14
CA VAL A 122 11.89 28.04 26.30
C VAL A 122 10.98 26.83 26.04
N LEU A 123 10.60 26.61 24.77
CA LEU A 123 9.76 25.47 24.37
C LEU A 123 10.56 24.16 24.28
N TYR A 124 11.88 24.21 24.17
CA TYR A 124 12.75 23.03 24.08
C TYR A 124 12.77 22.22 25.39
N ALA A 125 12.72 22.88 26.55
CA ALA A 125 12.64 22.19 27.84
C ALA A 125 11.26 21.54 28.08
N MET A 126 10.18 22.19 27.64
CA MET A 126 8.81 21.64 27.69
C MET A 126 8.61 20.50 26.69
N LYS A 127 9.32 20.49 25.56
CA LYS A 127 9.32 19.43 24.54
C LYS A 127 9.65 18.06 25.12
N HIS A 128 10.64 17.94 26.02
CA HIS A 128 10.99 16.63 26.61
C HIS A 128 9.91 16.06 27.54
N LEU A 129 9.13 16.92 28.21
CA LEU A 129 8.05 16.49 29.11
C LEU A 129 6.75 16.19 28.33
N ILE A 130 6.47 16.96 27.29
CA ILE A 130 5.24 16.84 26.48
C ILE A 130 5.38 15.73 25.41
N ASN A 131 6.54 15.58 24.76
CA ASN A 131 6.75 14.53 23.75
C ASN A 131 6.47 13.12 24.31
N LYS A 132 6.82 12.85 25.57
CA LYS A 132 6.61 11.52 26.15
C LYS A 132 5.13 11.15 26.31
N TRP A 133 4.23 12.13 26.43
CA TRP A 133 2.80 11.89 26.67
C TRP A 133 1.91 12.21 25.46
N VAL A 134 2.22 13.26 24.71
CA VAL A 134 1.46 13.67 23.52
C VAL A 134 1.82 12.80 22.32
N SER A 135 3.10 12.52 22.05
CA SER A 135 3.49 11.67 20.92
C SER A 135 2.89 10.26 21.04
N VAL A 136 2.79 9.71 22.25
CA VAL A 136 2.21 8.37 22.48
C VAL A 136 0.71 8.31 22.19
N GLY A 137 -0.05 9.39 22.42
CA GLY A 137 -1.49 9.45 22.12
C GLY A 137 -1.79 9.79 20.65
N TYR A 138 -0.98 10.68 20.07
CA TYR A 138 -1.14 11.17 18.69
C TYR A 138 -0.73 10.09 17.67
N LEU A 139 0.41 9.41 17.89
CA LEU A 139 0.86 8.29 17.04
C LEU A 139 -0.19 7.18 17.02
N LYS A 140 -0.70 6.73 18.18
CA LYS A 140 -1.74 5.69 18.27
C LYS A 140 -2.98 5.90 17.38
N THR A 141 -3.36 7.15 17.15
CA THR A 141 -4.52 7.47 16.30
C THR A 141 -4.18 7.31 14.82
N PHE A 142 -3.00 7.76 14.39
CA PHE A 142 -2.51 7.60 13.03
C PHE A 142 -2.13 6.15 12.72
N ASP A 143 -1.63 5.42 13.70
CA ASP A 143 -1.37 3.99 13.64
C ASP A 143 -2.66 3.24 13.30
N GLY A 144 -3.75 3.57 13.99
CA GLY A 144 -5.06 2.96 13.74
C GLY A 144 -5.56 3.20 12.31
N ILE A 145 -5.29 4.37 11.74
CA ILE A 145 -5.67 4.71 10.37
C ILE A 145 -4.82 3.92 9.37
N VAL A 146 -3.49 4.04 9.44
CA VAL A 146 -2.60 3.44 8.44
C VAL A 146 -2.59 1.91 8.52
N VAL A 147 -2.57 1.34 9.73
CA VAL A 147 -2.66 -0.10 9.95
C VAL A 147 -4.03 -0.61 9.52
N GLY A 148 -5.09 0.12 9.88
CA GLY A 148 -6.46 -0.23 9.54
C GLY A 148 -6.70 -0.26 8.04
N ASP A 149 -6.27 0.77 7.32
CA ASP A 149 -6.46 0.85 5.86
C ASP A 149 -5.56 -0.14 5.11
N THR A 150 -4.31 -0.33 5.53
CA THR A 150 -3.43 -1.35 4.93
C THR A 150 -3.97 -2.77 5.15
N THR A 151 -4.49 -3.07 6.34
CA THR A 151 -5.13 -4.36 6.65
C THR A 151 -6.41 -4.57 5.84
N LYS A 152 -7.23 -3.52 5.65
CA LYS A 152 -8.43 -3.58 4.80
C LYS A 152 -8.07 -3.83 3.35
N LEU A 153 -7.04 -3.15 2.83
CA LEU A 153 -6.55 -3.37 1.47
C LEU A 153 -6.08 -4.82 1.29
N TYR A 154 -5.28 -5.34 2.23
CA TYR A 154 -4.82 -6.73 2.20
C TYR A 154 -6.01 -7.70 2.13
N LYS A 155 -7.01 -7.52 2.99
CA LYS A 155 -8.21 -8.38 3.01
C LYS A 155 -9.02 -8.26 1.72
N LEU A 156 -9.17 -7.05 1.19
CA LEU A 156 -9.89 -6.78 -0.06
C LEU A 156 -9.22 -7.46 -1.25
N VAL A 157 -7.90 -7.28 -1.41
CA VAL A 157 -7.11 -7.92 -2.47
C VAL A 157 -7.15 -9.43 -2.34
N LYS A 158 -6.98 -9.97 -1.14
CA LYS A 158 -7.06 -11.41 -0.88
C LYS A 158 -8.43 -11.98 -1.25
N ALA A 159 -9.51 -11.30 -0.87
CA ALA A 159 -10.86 -11.71 -1.22
C ALA A 159 -11.10 -11.69 -2.73
N TYR A 160 -10.67 -10.61 -3.41
CA TYR A 160 -10.77 -10.50 -4.87
C TYR A 160 -10.04 -11.64 -5.58
N LEU A 161 -8.78 -11.92 -5.21
CA LEU A 161 -7.98 -12.99 -5.83
C LEU A 161 -8.60 -14.36 -5.59
N ASN A 162 -9.09 -14.62 -4.38
CA ASN A 162 -9.77 -15.88 -4.06
C ASN A 162 -11.08 -16.07 -4.86
N LEU A 163 -11.85 -15.00 -5.09
CA LEU A 163 -13.09 -15.09 -5.88
C LEU A 163 -12.83 -15.47 -7.34
N GLN A 164 -11.67 -15.07 -7.89
CA GLN A 164 -11.26 -15.43 -9.25
C GLN A 164 -10.78 -16.88 -9.35
N HIS A 165 -10.41 -17.51 -8.25
CA HIS A 165 -9.95 -18.90 -8.22
C HIS A 165 -11.11 -19.91 -8.34
N TYR A 166 -12.29 -19.56 -7.83
CA TYR A 166 -13.47 -20.45 -7.77
C TYR A 166 -14.53 -20.13 -8.85
N ARG A 167 -14.24 -19.23 -9.79
CA ARG A 167 -15.16 -18.80 -10.86
C ARG A 167 -14.56 -18.93 -12.25
#